data_AF-A0A2S8FMF6-F1
#
_entry.id   AF-A0A2S8FMF6-F1
#
_cell.length_a   1.000
_cell.length_b   1.000
_cell.length_c   1.000
_cell.angle_alpha   90.00
_cell.angle_beta   90.00
_cell.angle_gamma   90.00
#
_symmetry.space_group_name_H-M   'P 1'
#
loop_
_entity.id
_entity.type
_entity.pdbx_description
1 polymer ?
#
loop_
_entity_poly.entity_id
_entity_poly.type
_entity_poly.pdbx_seq_one_letter_code
_entity_poly.pdbx_strand_id
1 'polypeptide(L)'
;MADPIPTEADVMRCGFNVGYFDKSDVAQWADRWILALEEPCDELFDLSMNRSMAPIDLAILLRNMGSSEPTFLVATSIGFVGLMYGEKRFSTQHAAKELYSLAHQEGITPEEASRITYLDDGCDLAYSGLYGSIEQIKRELSQFVSPYAERLISQFPQLFPSRN
;
A
#
# COMPACT_ATOMS: atom_id res chain seq x y z
N MET A 1 17.44 -11.53 -15.65
CA MET A 1 16.34 -11.52 -14.67
C MET A 1 16.37 -10.15 -14.04
N ALA A 2 15.27 -9.39 -14.03
CA ALA A 2 15.26 -8.07 -13.39
C ALA A 2 15.57 -8.24 -11.90
N ASP A 3 16.34 -7.32 -11.33
CA ASP A 3 16.59 -7.27 -9.89
C ASP A 3 15.24 -7.11 -9.17
N PRO A 4 14.85 -8.01 -8.25
CA PRO A 4 13.59 -7.89 -7.51
C PRO A 4 13.60 -6.76 -6.47
N ILE A 5 14.78 -6.27 -6.06
CA ILE A 5 14.94 -5.28 -4.99
C ILE A 5 14.19 -3.98 -5.29
N PRO A 6 14.29 -3.36 -6.49
CA PRO A 6 13.57 -2.14 -6.79
C PRO A 6 12.04 -2.29 -6.69
N THR A 7 11.50 -3.38 -7.21
CA THR A 7 10.05 -3.62 -7.14
C THR A 7 9.60 -3.90 -5.71
N GLU A 8 10.35 -4.70 -4.95
CA GLU A 8 10.01 -4.93 -3.54
C GLU A 8 10.14 -3.66 -2.69
N ALA A 9 11.13 -2.80 -2.94
CA ALA A 9 11.29 -1.53 -2.25
C ALA A 9 10.09 -0.61 -2.45
N ASP A 10 9.54 -0.56 -3.68
CA ASP A 10 8.30 0.17 -3.95
C ASP A 10 7.08 -0.44 -3.25
N VAL A 11 6.98 -1.77 -3.19
CA VAL A 11 5.91 -2.44 -2.43
C VAL A 11 6.03 -2.13 -0.93
N MET A 12 7.23 -2.20 -0.37
CA MET A 12 7.50 -1.82 1.02
C MET A 12 7.15 -0.37 1.28
N ARG A 13 7.48 0.54 0.36
CA ARG A 13 7.13 1.96 0.46
C ARG A 13 5.63 2.18 0.49
N CYS A 14 4.89 1.56 -0.44
CA CYS A 14 3.44 1.65 -0.47
C CYS A 14 2.81 1.11 0.82
N GLY A 15 3.25 -0.06 1.28
CA GLY A 15 2.74 -0.65 2.51
C GLY A 15 3.09 0.14 3.77
N PHE A 16 4.28 0.74 3.82
CA PHE A 16 4.69 1.62 4.93
C PHE A 16 3.87 2.91 4.95
N ASN A 17 3.67 3.55 3.80
CA ASN A 17 2.88 4.79 3.69
C ASN A 17 1.42 4.59 4.10
N VAL A 18 0.83 3.44 3.77
CA VAL A 18 -0.54 3.06 4.17
C VAL A 18 -0.59 2.58 5.64
N GLY A 19 0.56 2.34 6.27
CA GLY A 19 0.66 1.85 7.66
C GLY A 19 0.43 0.34 7.81
N TYR A 20 0.49 -0.41 6.71
CA TYR A 20 0.46 -1.87 6.74
C TYR A 20 1.77 -2.45 7.30
N PHE A 21 2.89 -1.88 6.83
CA PHE A 21 4.23 -2.16 7.34
C PHE A 21 4.67 -1.11 8.33
N ASP A 22 5.38 -1.55 9.35
CA ASP A 22 6.10 -0.67 10.27
C ASP A 22 7.61 -0.67 9.97
N LYS A 23 8.35 0.09 10.79
CA LYS A 23 9.81 0.17 10.71
C LYS A 23 10.50 -1.18 10.88
N SER A 24 9.95 -2.06 11.70
CA SER A 24 10.52 -3.38 11.96
C SER A 24 10.32 -4.31 10.76
N ASP A 25 9.17 -4.23 10.09
CA ASP A 25 8.93 -4.95 8.83
C ASP A 25 9.95 -4.51 7.75
N VAL A 26 10.21 -3.19 7.65
CA VAL A 26 11.20 -2.64 6.72
C VAL A 26 12.63 -3.08 7.04
N ALA A 27 13.00 -3.11 8.32
CA ALA A 27 14.31 -3.59 8.75
C ALA A 27 14.50 -5.08 8.43
N GLN A 28 13.50 -5.92 8.72
CA GLN A 28 13.54 -7.36 8.40
C GLN A 28 13.64 -7.63 6.90
N TRP A 29 12.92 -6.85 6.10
CA TRP A 29 13.02 -6.90 4.64
C TRP A 29 14.45 -6.59 4.17
N ALA A 30 15.07 -5.54 4.71
CA ALA A 30 16.43 -5.14 4.37
C ALA A 30 17.46 -6.20 4.82
N ASP A 31 17.34 -6.71 6.04
CA ASP A 31 18.21 -7.76 6.60
C ASP A 31 18.24 -9.01 5.72
N ARG A 32 17.07 -9.41 5.19
CA ARG A 32 16.99 -10.55 4.27
C ARG A 32 17.83 -10.33 3.01
N TRP A 33 17.81 -9.12 2.45
CA TRP A 33 18.60 -8.78 1.27
C TRP A 33 20.09 -8.66 1.58
N ILE A 34 20.45 -8.08 2.72
CA ILE A 34 21.85 -8.04 3.21
C ILE A 34 22.44 -9.45 3.32
N LEU A 35 21.67 -10.42 3.82
CA LEU A 35 22.13 -11.81 3.96
C LEU A 35 22.18 -12.57 2.63
N ALA A 36 21.38 -12.17 1.65
CA ALA A 36 21.26 -12.87 0.37
C ALA A 36 22.29 -12.39 -0.68
N LEU A 37 22.76 -11.15 -0.58
CA LEU A 37 23.69 -10.54 -1.52
C LEU A 37 25.14 -10.72 -1.08
N GLU A 38 26.02 -11.00 -2.03
CA GLU A 38 27.48 -11.02 -1.78
C GLU A 38 28.01 -9.61 -1.49
N GLU A 39 27.46 -8.61 -2.18
CA GLU A 39 27.77 -7.18 -2.01
C GLU A 39 26.47 -6.36 -1.88
N PRO A 40 25.87 -6.24 -0.68
CA PRO A 40 24.70 -5.41 -0.45
C PRO A 40 25.02 -3.91 -0.59
N CYS A 41 24.09 -3.12 -1.10
CA CYS A 41 24.24 -1.66 -1.18
C CYS A 41 24.06 -0.99 0.20
N ASP A 42 24.63 0.20 0.36
CA ASP A 42 24.62 0.96 1.62
C ASP A 42 23.20 1.27 2.10
N GLU A 43 22.27 1.53 1.17
CA GLU A 43 20.87 1.82 1.48
C GLU A 43 20.17 0.67 2.23
N LEU A 44 20.56 -0.58 1.98
CA LEU A 44 20.02 -1.72 2.72
C LEU A 44 20.48 -1.70 4.19
N PHE A 45 21.74 -1.34 4.46
CA PHE A 45 22.24 -1.20 5.83
C PHE A 45 21.54 -0.05 6.57
N ASP A 46 21.34 1.08 5.90
CA ASP A 46 20.60 2.21 6.45
C ASP A 46 19.15 1.84 6.79
N LEU A 47 18.49 1.05 5.93
CA LEU A 47 17.14 0.55 6.17
C LEU A 47 17.09 -0.49 7.29
N SER A 48 18.10 -1.34 7.45
CA SER A 48 18.22 -2.26 8.60
C SER A 48 18.33 -1.48 9.92
N MET A 49 19.04 -0.35 9.92
CA MET A 49 19.31 0.48 11.10
C MET A 49 18.29 1.63 11.31
N ASN A 50 17.08 1.51 10.77
CA ASN A 50 16.13 2.62 10.64
C ASN A 50 15.44 3.13 11.94
N ARG A 51 15.77 2.57 13.11
CA ARG A 51 15.03 2.80 14.36
C ARG A 51 14.84 4.29 14.69
N SER A 52 15.90 5.10 14.52
CA SER A 52 15.89 6.54 14.77
C SER A 52 15.51 7.40 13.56
N MET A 53 15.38 6.81 12.37
CA MET A 53 15.10 7.54 11.12
C MET A 53 13.69 8.13 11.15
N ALA A 54 13.48 9.35 10.63
CA ALA A 54 12.11 9.87 10.53
C ALA A 54 11.32 9.07 9.47
N PRO A 55 9.98 8.90 9.61
CA PRO A 55 9.18 8.16 8.63
C PRO A 55 9.33 8.69 7.20
N ILE A 56 9.48 10.00 7.03
CA ILE A 56 9.66 10.62 5.72
C ILE A 56 11.00 10.24 5.07
N ASP A 57 12.07 10.18 5.87
CA ASP A 57 13.41 9.81 5.38
C ASP A 57 13.43 8.34 4.96
N LEU A 58 12.77 7.47 5.73
CA LEU A 58 12.61 6.06 5.39
C LEU A 58 11.84 5.88 4.07
N ALA A 59 10.74 6.61 3.90
CA ALA A 59 9.96 6.56 2.66
C ALA A 59 10.75 7.09 1.45
N ILE A 60 11.61 8.10 1.64
CA ILE A 60 12.51 8.61 0.60
C ILE A 60 13.56 7.55 0.23
N LEU A 61 14.15 6.87 1.21
CA LEU A 61 15.16 5.84 0.98
C LEU A 61 14.58 4.67 0.17
N LEU A 62 13.40 4.17 0.57
CA LEU A 62 12.67 3.15 -0.19
C LEU A 62 12.31 3.62 -1.61
N ARG A 63 11.93 4.90 -1.78
CA ARG A 63 11.63 5.47 -3.09
C ARG A 63 12.86 5.50 -4.00
N ASN A 64 14.02 5.83 -3.46
CA ASN A 64 15.26 5.93 -4.23
C ASN A 64 15.76 4.56 -4.71
N MET A 65 15.44 3.49 -3.96
CA MET A 65 15.70 2.11 -4.38
C MET A 65 14.66 1.61 -5.39
N GLY A 66 13.43 2.15 -5.34
CA GLY A 66 12.35 1.82 -6.24
C GLY A 66 12.53 2.35 -7.66
N SER A 67 11.93 1.66 -8.62
CA SER A 67 11.96 2.05 -10.04
C SER A 67 10.68 1.67 -10.79
N SER A 68 9.59 1.43 -10.07
CA SER A 68 8.35 0.95 -10.67
C SER A 68 7.53 2.09 -11.27
N GLU A 69 6.80 1.77 -12.34
CA GLU A 69 5.91 2.74 -13.01
C GLU A 69 4.79 3.23 -12.08
N PRO A 70 4.34 4.49 -12.21
CA PRO A 70 3.29 5.07 -11.35
C PRO A 70 2.01 4.21 -11.24
N THR A 71 1.58 3.59 -12.34
CA THR A 71 0.40 2.71 -12.35
C THR A 71 0.56 1.49 -11.43
N PHE A 72 1.77 0.93 -11.33
CA PHE A 72 2.04 -0.15 -10.38
C PHE A 72 1.98 0.34 -8.94
N LEU A 73 2.50 1.53 -8.65
CA LEU A 73 2.50 2.13 -7.31
C LEU A 73 1.10 2.43 -6.80
N VAL A 74 0.25 3.02 -7.63
CA VAL A 74 -1.16 3.30 -7.31
C VAL A 74 -1.91 2.00 -7.05
N ALA A 75 -1.79 1.04 -7.97
CA ALA A 75 -2.40 -0.28 -7.81
C ALA A 75 -1.97 -1.00 -6.53
N THR A 76 -0.69 -0.91 -6.18
CA THR A 76 -0.12 -1.49 -4.96
C THR A 76 -0.69 -0.80 -3.71
N SER A 77 -0.80 0.53 -3.75
CA SER A 77 -1.38 1.32 -2.65
C SER A 77 -2.87 0.99 -2.43
N ILE A 78 -3.66 0.85 -3.50
CA ILE A 78 -5.05 0.36 -3.43
C ILE A 78 -5.09 -1.04 -2.82
N GLY A 79 -4.16 -1.92 -3.19
CA GLY A 79 -4.01 -3.25 -2.61
C GLY A 79 -3.80 -3.21 -1.09
N PHE A 80 -2.90 -2.38 -0.60
CA PHE A 80 -2.68 -2.22 0.84
C PHE A 80 -3.88 -1.62 1.57
N VAL A 81 -4.59 -0.65 0.98
CA VAL A 81 -5.86 -0.16 1.56
C VAL A 81 -6.87 -1.30 1.65
N GLY A 82 -6.94 -2.17 0.63
CA GLY A 82 -7.77 -3.37 0.64
C GLY A 82 -7.41 -4.35 1.76
N LEU A 83 -6.12 -4.59 1.99
CA LEU A 83 -5.65 -5.42 3.10
C LEU A 83 -6.03 -4.82 4.46
N MET A 84 -5.75 -3.53 4.67
CA MET A 84 -6.08 -2.82 5.91
C MET A 84 -7.59 -2.82 6.19
N TYR A 85 -8.40 -2.67 5.15
CA TYR A 85 -9.86 -2.73 5.26
C TYR A 85 -10.35 -4.17 5.56
N GLY A 86 -9.80 -5.17 4.86
CA GLY A 86 -10.14 -6.59 5.07
C GLY A 86 -9.78 -7.08 6.48
N GLU A 87 -8.63 -6.64 7.01
CA GLU A 87 -8.19 -6.88 8.39
C GLU A 87 -8.95 -6.04 9.44
N LYS A 88 -9.91 -5.21 9.00
CA LYS A 88 -10.69 -4.29 9.85
C LYS A 88 -9.85 -3.27 10.62
N ARG A 89 -8.63 -2.99 10.14
CA ARG A 89 -7.75 -1.93 10.66
C ARG A 89 -8.22 -0.55 10.20
N PHE A 90 -8.85 -0.47 9.03
CA PHE A 90 -9.56 0.71 8.55
C PHE A 90 -11.07 0.56 8.66
N SER A 91 -11.74 1.65 9.05
CA SER A 91 -13.19 1.78 8.87
C SER A 91 -13.51 2.04 7.40
N THR A 92 -14.78 1.89 7.00
CA THR A 92 -15.22 2.21 5.62
C THR A 92 -14.92 3.66 5.25
N GLN A 93 -15.13 4.61 6.16
CA GLN A 93 -14.82 6.03 5.93
C GLN A 93 -13.31 6.27 5.80
N HIS A 94 -12.51 5.61 6.64
CA HIS A 94 -11.05 5.77 6.56
C HIS A 94 -10.52 5.19 5.25
N ALA A 95 -10.92 3.97 4.89
CA ALA A 95 -10.52 3.36 3.62
C ALA A 95 -10.94 4.19 2.40
N ALA A 96 -12.15 4.76 2.39
CA ALA A 96 -12.60 5.65 1.32
C ALA A 96 -11.72 6.91 1.18
N LYS A 97 -11.38 7.55 2.31
CA LYS A 97 -10.48 8.72 2.33
C LYS A 97 -9.06 8.40 1.88
N GLU A 98 -8.52 7.26 2.30
CA GLU A 98 -7.20 6.79 1.84
C GLU A 98 -7.20 6.59 0.32
N LEU A 99 -8.24 5.95 -0.22
CA LEU A 99 -8.39 5.82 -1.68
C LEU A 99 -8.52 7.18 -2.36
N TYR A 100 -9.30 8.11 -1.79
CA TYR A 100 -9.49 9.44 -2.35
C TYR A 100 -8.17 10.21 -2.47
N SER A 101 -7.26 10.04 -1.50
CA SER A 101 -5.91 10.62 -1.58
C SER A 101 -5.09 10.14 -2.79
N LEU A 102 -5.45 8.99 -3.38
CA LEU A 102 -4.83 8.41 -4.58
C LEU A 102 -5.50 8.87 -5.89
N ALA A 103 -6.73 9.42 -5.85
CA ALA A 103 -7.54 9.72 -7.03
C ALA A 103 -6.91 10.73 -8.01
N HIS A 104 -5.92 11.49 -7.55
CA HIS A 104 -5.20 12.50 -8.32
C HIS A 104 -3.72 12.19 -8.50
N GLN A 105 -3.27 10.99 -8.09
CA GLN A 105 -1.89 10.57 -8.29
C GLN A 105 -1.64 10.13 -9.73
N GLU A 106 -0.41 10.31 -10.19
CA GLU A 106 0.02 9.76 -11.47
C GLU A 106 -0.13 8.24 -11.48
N GLY A 107 -0.61 7.69 -12.61
CA GLY A 107 -0.83 6.26 -12.77
C GLY A 107 -2.25 5.78 -12.44
N ILE A 108 -3.10 6.63 -11.86
CA ILE A 108 -4.54 6.35 -11.71
C ILE A 108 -5.25 6.40 -13.07
N THR A 109 -6.11 5.43 -13.35
CA THR A 109 -6.96 5.47 -14.55
C THR A 109 -8.20 6.33 -14.31
N PRO A 110 -8.81 6.90 -15.37
CA PRO A 110 -10.07 7.64 -15.24
C PRO A 110 -11.20 6.82 -14.60
N GLU A 111 -11.26 5.52 -14.88
CA GLU A 111 -12.23 4.60 -14.30
C GLU A 111 -12.00 4.38 -12.81
N GLU A 112 -10.76 4.20 -12.37
CA GLU A 112 -10.41 4.10 -10.96
C GLU A 112 -10.71 5.41 -10.22
N ALA A 113 -10.27 6.55 -10.76
CA ALA A 113 -10.52 7.85 -10.17
C ALA A 113 -12.03 8.12 -10.00
N SER A 114 -12.83 7.83 -11.02
CA SER A 114 -14.29 7.95 -10.97
C SER A 114 -14.91 7.06 -9.88
N ARG A 115 -14.48 5.80 -9.78
CA ARG A 115 -14.96 4.88 -8.75
C ARG A 115 -14.56 5.33 -7.35
N ILE A 116 -13.34 5.81 -7.16
CA ILE A 116 -12.84 6.29 -5.88
C ILE A 116 -13.64 7.51 -5.43
N THR A 117 -13.83 8.50 -6.29
CA THR A 117 -14.64 9.69 -5.97
C THR A 117 -16.07 9.32 -5.62
N TYR A 118 -16.69 8.41 -6.38
CA TYR A 118 -18.02 7.89 -6.08
C TYR A 118 -18.08 7.19 -4.70
N LEU A 119 -17.06 6.41 -4.34
CA LEU A 119 -17.01 5.74 -3.05
C LEU A 119 -16.85 6.72 -1.88
N ASP A 120 -16.04 7.76 -2.03
CA ASP A 120 -15.85 8.79 -1.00
C ASP A 120 -17.14 9.61 -0.79
N ASP A 121 -17.68 10.20 -1.86
CA ASP A 121 -18.94 10.95 -1.84
C ASP A 121 -20.10 10.08 -1.33
N GLY A 122 -20.20 8.85 -1.84
CA GLY A 122 -21.22 7.88 -1.45
C GLY A 122 -21.13 7.50 0.03
N CYS A 123 -19.91 7.42 0.58
CA CYS A 123 -19.70 7.18 2.00
C CYS A 123 -20.26 8.34 2.83
N ASP A 124 -19.88 9.58 2.52
CA ASP A 124 -20.34 10.76 3.28
C ASP A 124 -21.87 10.91 3.24
N LEU A 125 -22.48 10.67 2.07
CA LEU A 125 -23.94 10.72 1.91
C LEU A 125 -24.66 9.60 2.68
N ALA A 126 -24.13 8.38 2.65
CA ALA A 126 -24.73 7.24 3.35
C ALA A 126 -24.64 7.40 4.88
N TYR A 127 -23.50 7.86 5.40
CA TYR A 127 -23.33 8.13 6.83
C TYR A 127 -24.17 9.31 7.32
N SER A 128 -24.45 10.27 6.46
CA SER A 128 -25.36 11.40 6.74
C SER A 128 -26.85 11.01 6.65
N GLY A 129 -27.17 9.79 6.22
CA GLY A 129 -28.54 9.31 6.03
C GLY A 129 -29.27 9.98 4.86
N LEU A 130 -28.54 10.63 3.94
CA LEU A 130 -29.11 11.42 2.84
C LEU A 130 -29.35 10.57 1.59
N TYR A 131 -28.45 9.66 1.26
CA TYR A 131 -28.54 8.83 0.06
C TYR A 131 -27.75 7.52 0.20
N GLY A 132 -28.28 6.44 -0.37
CA GLY A 132 -27.65 5.11 -0.32
C GLY A 132 -27.74 4.45 1.06
N SER A 133 -27.03 3.33 1.22
CA SER A 133 -26.89 2.63 2.51
C SER A 133 -25.44 2.33 2.81
N ILE A 134 -25.07 2.35 4.09
CA ILE A 134 -23.70 2.05 4.55
C ILE A 134 -23.30 0.62 4.10
N GLU A 135 -24.22 -0.32 4.14
CA GLU A 135 -24.04 -1.70 3.73
C GLU A 135 -23.73 -1.84 2.24
N GLN A 136 -24.35 -0.99 1.41
CA GLN A 136 -24.04 -0.93 -0.01
C GLN A 136 -22.63 -0.39 -0.23
N ILE A 137 -22.27 0.74 0.38
CA ILE A 137 -20.92 1.32 0.25
C ILE A 137 -19.86 0.34 0.73
N LYS A 138 -20.10 -0.37 1.85
CA LYS A 138 -19.20 -1.42 2.34
C LYS A 138 -18.93 -2.52 1.31
N ARG A 139 -19.99 -2.98 0.63
CA ARG A 139 -19.87 -4.01 -0.42
C ARG A 139 -19.12 -3.49 -1.64
N GLU A 140 -19.48 -2.30 -2.11
CA GLU A 140 -18.86 -1.68 -3.29
C GLU A 140 -17.38 -1.38 -3.05
N LEU A 141 -17.03 -0.87 -1.87
CA LEU A 141 -15.66 -0.66 -1.44
C LEU A 141 -14.88 -1.98 -1.44
N SER A 142 -15.44 -3.04 -0.83
CA SER A 142 -14.81 -4.37 -0.82
C SER A 142 -14.60 -4.91 -2.23
N GLN A 143 -15.60 -4.83 -3.10
CA GLN A 143 -15.50 -5.30 -4.49
C GLN A 143 -14.44 -4.54 -5.28
N PHE A 144 -14.23 -3.26 -4.98
CA PHE A 144 -13.21 -2.45 -5.63
C PHE A 144 -11.80 -2.84 -5.20
N VAL A 145 -11.55 -2.98 -3.88
CA VAL A 145 -10.18 -3.17 -3.36
C VAL A 145 -9.70 -4.62 -3.35
N SER A 146 -10.62 -5.60 -3.23
CA SER A 146 -10.26 -7.03 -3.10
C SER A 146 -9.38 -7.56 -4.23
N PRO A 147 -9.66 -7.26 -5.53
CA PRO A 147 -8.80 -7.74 -6.62
C PRO A 147 -7.36 -7.23 -6.55
N TYR A 148 -7.15 -6.00 -6.05
CA TYR A 148 -5.82 -5.42 -5.88
C TYR A 148 -5.06 -6.10 -4.74
N ALA A 149 -5.74 -6.34 -3.62
CA ALA A 149 -5.18 -7.02 -2.45
C ALA A 149 -4.79 -8.48 -2.77
N GLU A 150 -5.68 -9.22 -3.45
CA GLU A 150 -5.42 -10.61 -3.87
C GLU A 150 -4.22 -10.71 -4.81
N ARG A 151 -4.15 -9.81 -5.80
CA ARG A 151 -3.00 -9.72 -6.71
C ARG A 151 -1.71 -9.41 -5.97
N LEU A 152 -1.75 -8.46 -5.02
CA LEU A 152 -0.59 -8.05 -4.23
C LEU A 152 -0.01 -9.23 -3.42
N ILE A 153 -0.85 -9.97 -2.70
CA ILE A 153 -0.44 -11.16 -1.94
C ILE A 153 0.12 -12.23 -2.88
N SER A 154 -0.54 -12.47 -4.01
CA SER A 154 -0.14 -13.49 -4.98
C SER A 154 1.22 -13.19 -5.62
N GLN A 155 1.52 -11.92 -5.88
CA GLN A 155 2.78 -11.50 -6.52
C GLN A 155 3.95 -11.41 -5.55
N PHE A 156 3.71 -11.03 -4.29
CA PHE A 156 4.75 -10.80 -3.29
C PHE A 156 4.53 -11.59 -1.99
N PRO A 157 4.28 -12.91 -2.06
CA PRO A 157 3.95 -13.70 -0.87
C PRO A 157 5.04 -13.65 0.23
N GLN A 158 6.30 -13.46 -0.17
CA GLN A 158 7.45 -13.31 0.73
C GLN A 158 7.43 -12.03 1.57
N LEU A 159 6.60 -11.04 1.24
CA LEU A 159 6.44 -9.80 2.00
C LEU A 159 5.31 -9.87 3.04
N PHE A 160 4.50 -10.94 3.02
CA PHE A 160 3.37 -11.15 3.91
C PHE A 160 3.57 -12.41 4.76
N PRO A 161 4.56 -12.44 5.68
CA PRO A 161 4.69 -13.57 6.58
C PRO A 161 3.37 -13.77 7.32
N SER A 162 2.96 -15.03 7.52
CA SER A 162 1.75 -15.38 8.24
C SER A 162 1.78 -14.71 9.62
N ARG A 163 1.09 -13.58 9.76
CA ARG A 163 0.92 -12.87 11.03
C ARG A 163 0.03 -13.77 11.89
N ASN A 164 0.67 -14.62 12.72
CA ASN A 164 0.02 -15.45 13.73
C ASN A 164 -0.59 -14.59 14.84
#